data_AF-A0A177L8C8-F1
#
_entry.id   AF-A0A177L8C8-F1
#
_cell.length_a   1.000
_cell.length_b   1.000
_cell.length_c   1.000
_cell.angle_alpha   90.00
_cell.angle_beta   90.00
_cell.angle_gamma   90.00
#
_symmetry.space_group_name_H-M   'P 1'
#
loop_
_entity.id
_entity.type
_entity.pdbx_description
1 polymer ?
#
loop_
_entity_poly.entity_id
_entity_poly.type
_entity_poly.pdbx_seq_one_letter_code
_entity_poly.pdbx_strand_id
1 'polypeptide(L)'
;MSDELTGYQIGKLKHAFGLDYSRKPYRNYYHCNAFNDEWEDMCAKGYANKQIRGRKEIIYFGTIKGLRLVFRKNVTERYFNEI
;
A
#
# COMPACT_ATOMS: atom_id res chain seq x y z
N MET A 1 -4.49 6.09 -19.27
CA MET A 1 -3.66 6.59 -18.15
C MET A 1 -2.58 5.56 -17.88
N SER A 2 -1.37 5.99 -17.49
CA SER A 2 -0.29 5.03 -17.15
C SER A 2 -0.61 4.32 -15.84
N ASP A 3 -0.52 3.00 -15.83
CA ASP A 3 -0.65 2.19 -14.61
C ASP A 3 0.61 2.23 -13.73
N GLU A 4 1.67 2.91 -14.18
CA GLU A 4 2.91 3.03 -13.41
C GLU A 4 2.73 3.97 -12.21
N LEU A 5 3.44 3.60 -11.13
CA LEU A 5 3.55 4.44 -9.94
C LEU A 5 4.79 5.33 -10.03
N THR A 6 4.68 6.52 -9.47
CA THR A 6 5.83 7.40 -9.29
C THR A 6 6.80 6.82 -8.25
N GLY A 7 8.06 7.25 -8.28
CA GLY A 7 9.04 6.87 -7.25
C GLY A 7 8.58 7.21 -5.83
N TYR A 8 7.83 8.30 -5.66
CA TYR A 8 7.27 8.72 -4.39
C TYR A 8 6.17 7.76 -3.89
N GLN A 9 5.27 7.33 -4.77
CA GLN A 9 4.25 6.31 -4.47
C GLN A 9 4.86 4.96 -4.12
N ILE A 10 5.91 4.54 -4.85
CA ILE A 10 6.69 3.34 -4.52
C ILE A 10 7.29 3.45 -3.11
N GLY A 11 7.82 4.62 -2.75
CA GLY A 11 8.30 4.90 -1.39
C GLY A 11 7.21 4.73 -0.33
N LYS A 12 6.03 5.33 -0.54
CA LYS A 12 4.88 5.16 0.38
C LYS A 12 4.47 3.69 0.53
N LEU A 13 4.45 2.92 -0.56
CA LEU A 13 4.14 1.48 -0.50
C LEU A 13 5.21 0.68 0.26
N LYS A 14 6.50 0.96 0.03
CA LYS A 14 7.58 0.34 0.81
C LYS A 14 7.42 0.63 2.29
N HIS A 15 7.12 1.86 2.65
CA HIS A 15 6.84 2.26 4.02
C HIS A 15 5.63 1.52 4.60
N ALA A 16 4.54 1.43 3.84
CA ALA A 16 3.33 0.72 4.25
C ALA A 16 3.54 -0.80 4.43
N PHE A 17 4.54 -1.36 3.75
CA PHE A 17 5.00 -2.74 3.95
C PHE A 17 6.20 -2.87 4.88
N GLY A 18 6.64 -1.77 5.50
CA GLY A 18 7.74 -1.82 6.46
C GLY A 18 9.13 -2.06 5.89
N LEU A 19 9.26 -1.97 4.57
CA LEU A 19 10.48 -2.32 3.85
C LEU A 19 11.59 -1.29 3.97
N ASP A 20 11.30 -0.13 4.57
CA ASP A 20 12.28 0.88 4.93
C ASP A 20 13.08 0.49 6.19
N TYR A 21 12.50 -0.38 7.04
CA TYR A 21 13.08 -0.79 8.32
C TYR A 21 13.47 -2.27 8.37
N SER A 22 12.80 -3.12 7.59
CA SER A 22 12.97 -4.58 7.65
C SER A 22 13.00 -5.20 6.26
N ARG A 23 13.72 -6.32 6.14
CA ARG A 23 13.68 -7.18 4.94
C ARG A 23 12.43 -8.08 4.89
N LYS A 24 11.71 -8.21 6.01
CA LYS A 24 10.44 -8.95 6.10
C LYS A 24 9.30 -7.93 6.03
N PRO A 25 8.37 -8.06 5.06
CA PRO A 25 7.18 -7.23 5.00
C PRO A 25 6.32 -7.38 6.27
N TYR A 26 5.63 -6.31 6.64
CA TYR A 26 4.54 -6.31 7.63
C TYR A 26 3.42 -5.36 7.18
N ARG A 27 2.23 -5.46 7.78
CA ARG A 27 1.11 -4.55 7.47
C ARG A 27 1.20 -3.26 8.29
N ASN A 28 1.47 -2.15 7.62
CA ASN A 28 1.28 -0.83 8.17
C ASN A 28 0.12 -0.11 7.46
N TYR A 29 -0.53 0.79 8.19
CA TYR A 29 -1.70 1.52 7.72
C TYR A 29 -1.41 3.01 7.75
N TYR A 30 -1.78 3.71 6.67
CA TYR A 30 -1.72 5.17 6.64
C TYR A 30 -3.09 5.74 7.05
N HIS A 31 -3.16 6.29 8.27
CA HIS A 31 -4.35 6.92 8.81
C HIS A 31 -4.34 8.42 8.51
N CYS A 32 -5.48 8.94 8.06
CA CYS A 32 -5.67 10.37 7.83
C CYS A 32 -7.15 10.75 7.96
N ASN A 33 -7.42 12.05 7.94
CA ASN A 33 -8.78 12.61 8.09
C ASN A 33 -9.32 13.30 6.83
N ALA A 34 -8.58 13.18 5.72
CA ALA A 34 -8.90 13.73 4.40
C ALA A 34 -8.32 12.82 3.31
N PHE A 35 -8.90 12.85 2.12
CA PHE A 35 -8.37 12.08 0.98
C PHE A 35 -6.93 12.52 0.67
N ASN A 36 -6.10 11.55 0.25
CA ASN A 36 -4.73 11.82 -0.16
C ASN A 36 -4.56 11.40 -1.62
N ASP A 37 -4.26 12.36 -2.48
CA ASP A 37 -4.26 12.16 -3.94
C ASP A 37 -3.33 11.02 -4.38
N GLU A 38 -2.14 10.88 -3.75
CA GLU A 38 -1.23 9.80 -4.14
C GLU A 38 -1.76 8.42 -3.75
N TRP A 39 -2.41 8.31 -2.60
CA TRP A 39 -3.05 7.07 -2.15
C TRP A 39 -4.31 6.74 -2.95
N GLU A 40 -5.10 7.75 -3.29
CA GLU A 40 -6.28 7.60 -4.15
C GLU A 40 -5.88 7.12 -5.55
N ASP A 41 -4.83 7.67 -6.16
CA ASP A 41 -4.29 7.20 -7.43
C ASP A 41 -3.76 5.75 -7.33
N MET A 42 -3.07 5.40 -6.24
CA MET A 42 -2.65 4.01 -6.00
C MET A 42 -3.84 3.05 -5.82
N CYS A 43 -4.94 3.51 -5.23
CA CYS A 43 -6.18 2.75 -5.13
C CYS A 43 -6.83 2.55 -6.51
N ALA A 44 -6.93 3.61 -7.31
CA ALA A 44 -7.47 3.53 -8.67
C ALA A 44 -6.67 2.54 -9.54
N LYS A 45 -5.35 2.46 -9.33
CA LYS A 45 -4.44 1.52 -10.02
C LYS A 45 -4.36 0.12 -9.38
N GLY A 46 -5.05 -0.10 -8.26
CA GLY A 46 -5.13 -1.39 -7.56
C GLY A 46 -3.89 -1.79 -6.73
N TYR A 47 -2.96 -0.87 -6.48
CA TYR A 47 -1.79 -1.13 -5.63
C TYR A 47 -2.05 -0.90 -4.14
N ALA A 48 -3.09 -0.14 -3.81
CA ALA A 48 -3.55 0.10 -2.45
C ALA A 48 -5.07 -0.10 -2.34
N ASN A 49 -5.54 -0.28 -1.11
CA ASN A 49 -6.95 -0.24 -0.72
C ASN A 49 -7.14 0.87 0.30
N LYS A 50 -8.40 1.28 0.47
CA LYS A 50 -8.80 2.20 1.53
C LYS A 50 -10.00 1.67 2.29
N GLN A 51 -10.07 2.01 3.57
CA GLN A 51 -11.23 1.82 4.43
C GLN A 51 -11.61 3.16 5.04
N ILE A 52 -12.90 3.50 5.00
CA ILE A 52 -13.44 4.69 5.67
C ILE A 52 -14.12 4.25 6.96
N ARG A 53 -13.78 4.87 8.08
CA ARG A 53 -14.37 4.62 9.40
C ARG A 53 -14.98 5.88 9.99
N GLY A 54 -16.21 5.76 10.47
CA GLY A 54 -16.95 6.90 11.02
C GLY A 54 -17.12 8.03 10.02
N ARG A 55 -17.02 9.28 10.49
CA ARG A 55 -17.28 10.47 9.65
C ARG A 55 -16.08 10.97 8.86
N LYS A 56 -14.85 10.69 9.31
CA LYS A 56 -13.64 11.32 8.74
C LYS A 56 -12.41 10.43 8.70
N GLU A 57 -12.38 9.28 9.36
CA GLU A 57 -11.15 8.47 9.36
C GLU A 57 -11.04 7.71 8.04
N ILE A 58 -9.92 7.88 7.36
CA ILE A 58 -9.57 7.16 6.14
C ILE A 58 -8.26 6.42 6.40
N ILE A 59 -8.28 5.12 6.13
CA ILE A 59 -7.17 4.21 6.37
C ILE A 59 -6.76 3.62 5.03
N TYR A 60 -5.53 3.88 4.59
CA TYR A 60 -4.97 3.26 3.38
C TYR A 60 -3.99 2.15 3.73
N PHE A 61 -3.97 1.11 2.90
CA PHE A 61 -3.07 -0.03 3.06
C PHE A 61 -2.77 -0.69 1.72
N GLY A 62 -1.60 -1.32 1.60
CA GLY A 62 -1.18 -1.94 0.35
C GLY A 62 -1.94 -3.23 0.02
N THR A 63 -2.10 -3.53 -1.27
CA THR A 63 -2.64 -4.80 -1.76
C THR A 63 -1.53 -5.82 -2.01
N ILE A 64 -1.87 -7.07 -2.34
CA ILE A 64 -0.88 -8.05 -2.82
C ILE A 64 -0.18 -7.57 -4.10
N LYS A 65 -0.90 -6.89 -5.00
CA LYS A 65 -0.32 -6.26 -6.20
C LYS A 65 0.70 -5.19 -5.79
N GLY A 66 0.35 -4.36 -4.80
CA GLY A 66 1.25 -3.40 -4.15
C GLY A 66 2.52 -4.07 -3.61
N LEU A 67 2.38 -5.15 -2.83
CA LEU A 67 3.52 -5.83 -2.25
C LEU A 67 4.43 -6.44 -3.33
N ARG A 68 3.85 -7.08 -4.35
CA ARG A 68 4.61 -7.67 -5.48
C ARG A 68 5.43 -6.63 -6.24
N LEU A 69 4.92 -5.40 -6.34
CA LEU A 69 5.66 -4.31 -6.99
C LEU A 69 6.94 -3.95 -6.23
N VAL A 70 6.87 -3.92 -4.90
CA VAL A 70 7.96 -3.38 -4.07
C VAL A 70 8.83 -4.45 -3.40
N PHE A 71 8.40 -5.71 -3.41
CA PHE A 71 9.08 -6.82 -2.77
C PHE A 71 9.63 -7.81 -3.80
N ARG A 72 10.94 -8.03 -3.78
CA ARG A 72 11.70 -8.77 -4.80
C ARG A 72 11.46 -10.29 -4.85
N LYS A 73 10.55 -10.84 -4.04
CA LYS A 73 10.27 -12.29 -3.98
C LYS A 73 8.91 -12.61 -4.59
N ASN A 74 8.73 -13.86 -5.02
CA ASN A 74 7.40 -14.36 -5.39
C ASN A 74 6.46 -14.33 -4.17
N VAL A 75 5.52 -13.38 -4.17
CA VAL A 75 4.50 -13.22 -3.14
C VAL A 75 3.27 -14.02 -3.56
N THR A 76 2.95 -15.07 -2.80
CA THR A 76 1.67 -15.78 -2.91
C THR A 76 0.60 -15.10 -2.06
N GLU A 77 -0.68 -15.40 -2.31
CA GLU A 77 -1.77 -14.91 -1.46
C GLU A 77 -1.62 -15.41 -0.02
N ARG A 78 -1.24 -16.68 0.16
CA ARG A 78 -0.96 -17.24 1.47
C ARG A 78 0.10 -16.42 2.22
N TYR A 79 1.23 -16.13 1.58
CA TYR A 79 2.28 -15.32 2.20
C TYR A 79 1.76 -13.94 2.58
N PHE A 80 1.06 -13.26 1.65
CA PHE A 80 0.48 -11.94 1.91
C PHE A 80 -0.55 -11.95 3.05
N ASN A 81 -1.26 -13.05 3.28
CA ASN A 81 -2.21 -13.20 4.37
C ASN A 81 -1.53 -13.50 5.73
N GLU A 82 -0.28 -13.94 5.72
CA GLU A 82 0.53 -14.28 6.90
C GLU A 82 1.49 -13.14 7.34
N ILE A 83 1.56 -12.03 6.60
CA ILE A 83 2.37 -10.85 6.99
C ILE A 83 1.67 -9.95 8.02
#